data_AF-A0A2S2P625-F1
#
_entry.id   AF-A0A2S2P625-F1
#
_cell.length_a   1.000
_cell.length_b   1.000
_cell.length_c   1.000
_cell.angle_alpha   90.00
_cell.angle_beta   90.00
_cell.angle_gamma   90.00
#
_symmetry.space_group_name_H-M   'P 1'
#
loop_
_entity.id
_entity.type
_entity.pdbx_description
1 polymer ?
#
loop_
_entity_poly.entity_id
_entity_poly.type
_entity_poly.pdbx_seq_one_letter_code
_entity_poly.pdbx_strand_id
1 'polypeptide(L)'
;MSRKHFQLVNGFSNMFWGWGGEDDDMWSRVKAHGLNITRYHPDVARYHMLTHAKQKANPKRFEKLHTGRKRFKTDGLNNLEYQVKALKQLPLFTYLLVDLTRTRS
;
A
#
# COMPACT_ATOMS: atom_id res chain seq x y z
N MET A 1 7.38 -5.75 -7.79
CA MET A 1 6.61 -6.92 -7.30
C MET A 1 5.88 -7.56 -8.46
N SER A 2 5.86 -8.89 -8.60
CA SER A 2 5.11 -9.56 -9.68
C SER A 2 3.61 -9.63 -9.34
N ARG A 3 2.73 -9.78 -10.35
CA ARG A 3 1.29 -9.99 -10.14
C ARG A 3 1.02 -11.17 -9.19
N LYS A 4 1.73 -12.29 -9.39
CA LYS A 4 1.60 -13.49 -8.55
C LYS A 4 1.95 -13.21 -7.09
N HIS A 5 3.05 -12.49 -6.82
CA HIS A 5 3.43 -12.14 -5.45
C HIS A 5 2.42 -11.18 -4.83
N PHE A 6 1.94 -10.19 -5.58
CA PHE A 6 0.95 -9.23 -5.10
C PHE A 6 -0.37 -9.91 -4.72
N GLN A 7 -0.84 -10.85 -5.54
CA GLN A 7 -2.04 -11.64 -5.25
C GLN A 7 -1.83 -12.59 -4.07
N LEU A 8 -0.65 -13.24 -3.97
CA LEU A 8 -0.31 -14.14 -2.86
C LEU A 8 -0.40 -13.45 -1.50
N VAL A 9 0.06 -12.20 -1.41
CA VAL A 9 0.04 -11.44 -0.16
C VAL A 9 -1.27 -10.67 0.08
N ASN A 10 -2.28 -10.88 -0.77
CA ASN A 10 -3.55 -10.17 -0.76
C ASN A 10 -3.39 -8.63 -0.91
N GLY A 11 -2.42 -8.16 -1.69
CA GLY A 11 -2.16 -6.73 -1.89
C GLY A 11 -1.83 -5.94 -0.60
N PHE A 12 -2.00 -4.62 -0.68
CA PHE A 12 -1.86 -3.71 0.47
C PHE A 12 -3.10 -3.73 1.37
N SER A 13 -2.96 -3.36 2.64
CA SER A 13 -4.08 -3.16 3.57
C SER A 13 -4.92 -1.93 3.21
N ASN A 14 -6.24 -2.03 3.36
CA ASN A 14 -7.20 -0.93 3.16
C ASN A 14 -7.44 -0.10 4.45
N MET A 15 -6.73 -0.43 5.55
CA MET A 15 -7.00 0.15 6.88
C MET A 15 -6.17 1.39 7.22
N PHE A 16 -5.16 1.72 6.42
CA PHE A 16 -4.25 2.83 6.67
C PHE A 16 -4.77 4.12 6.02
N TRP A 17 -5.50 4.91 6.81
CA TRP A 17 -5.97 6.24 6.43
C TRP A 17 -5.12 7.31 7.11
N GLY A 18 -4.42 8.14 6.35
CA GLY A 18 -3.41 9.08 6.86
C GLY A 18 -2.00 8.49 6.86
N TRP A 19 -1.02 9.26 7.34
CA TRP A 19 0.39 8.92 7.12
C TRP A 19 0.93 7.85 8.08
N GLY A 20 1.54 6.81 7.48
CA GLY A 20 2.50 5.90 8.12
C GLY A 20 1.95 4.51 8.47
N GLY A 21 2.83 3.51 8.31
CA GLY A 21 2.65 2.12 8.72
C GLY A 21 2.12 1.19 7.63
N GLU A 22 1.65 1.70 6.50
CA GLU A 22 1.16 0.87 5.39
C GLU A 22 2.30 0.08 4.71
N ASP A 23 3.46 0.71 4.54
CA ASP A 23 4.65 0.07 3.98
C ASP A 23 5.20 -1.03 4.90
N ASP A 24 5.16 -0.80 6.22
CA ASP A 24 5.57 -1.77 7.25
C ASP A 24 4.62 -2.98 7.30
N ASP A 25 3.31 -2.77 7.10
CA ASP A 25 2.32 -3.85 6.97
C ASP A 25 2.60 -4.67 5.71
N MET A 26 2.87 -4.01 4.57
CA MET A 26 3.22 -4.69 3.32
C MET A 26 4.51 -5.50 3.45
N TRP A 27 5.54 -4.95 4.10
CA TRP A 27 6.77 -5.68 4.44
C TRP A 27 6.47 -6.94 5.26
N SER A 28 5.59 -6.81 6.26
CA SER A 28 5.19 -7.93 7.12
C SER A 28 4.43 -9.01 6.34
N ARG A 29 3.58 -8.64 5.37
CA ARG A 29 2.88 -9.57 4.48
C ARG A 29 3.84 -10.34 3.57
N VAL A 30 4.79 -9.63 2.97
CA VAL A 30 5.84 -10.22 2.11
C VAL A 30 6.65 -11.24 2.91
N LYS A 31 7.11 -10.88 4.11
CA LYS A 31 7.87 -11.78 4.98
C LYS A 31 7.06 -12.98 5.45
N ALA A 32 5.78 -12.80 5.76
CA ALA A 32 4.90 -13.89 6.21
C ALA A 32 4.66 -14.97 5.14
N HIS A 33 4.79 -14.61 3.85
CA HIS A 33 4.67 -15.55 2.73
C HIS A 33 6.03 -16.07 2.22
N GLY A 34 7.09 -15.92 3.03
CA GLY A 34 8.43 -16.43 2.70
C GLY A 34 9.08 -15.73 1.50
N LEU A 35 8.57 -14.56 1.09
CA LEU A 35 9.14 -13.81 -0.02
C LEU A 35 10.34 -12.99 0.44
N ASN A 36 11.35 -12.91 -0.43
CA ASN A 36 12.55 -12.12 -0.20
C ASN A 36 12.46 -10.74 -0.85
N ILE A 37 13.00 -9.75 -0.17
CA ILE A 37 13.09 -8.37 -0.68
C ILE A 37 14.43 -8.24 -1.39
N THR A 38 14.38 -7.96 -2.69
CA THR A 38 15.56 -7.67 -3.50
C THR A 38 15.86 -6.17 -3.45
N ARG A 39 17.13 -5.81 -3.31
CA ARG A 39 17.60 -4.42 -3.36
C ARG A 39 18.81 -4.36 -4.30
N TYR A 40 18.82 -3.39 -5.20
CA TYR A 40 19.98 -3.12 -6.05
C TYR A 40 21.10 -2.45 -5.25
N HIS A 41 22.32 -2.50 -5.77
CA HIS A 41 23.46 -1.86 -5.13
C HIS A 41 23.22 -0.35 -4.96
N PRO A 42 23.59 0.26 -3.82
CA PRO A 42 23.34 1.68 -3.55
C PRO A 42 23.89 2.63 -4.63
N ASP A 43 24.98 2.27 -5.29
CA ASP A 43 25.61 3.13 -6.31
C ASP A 43 24.71 3.42 -7.52
N VAL A 44 23.82 2.47 -7.87
CA VAL A 44 22.89 2.56 -9.01
C VAL A 44 21.44 2.82 -8.58
N ALA A 45 21.14 2.73 -7.28
CA ALA A 45 19.78 2.82 -6.73
C ALA A 45 19.58 4.11 -5.89
N ARG A 46 20.04 5.25 -6.41
CA ARG A 46 19.91 6.56 -5.76
C ARG A 46 18.62 7.25 -6.21
N TYR A 47 17.92 7.85 -5.26
CA TYR A 47 16.67 8.56 -5.49
C TYR A 47 16.76 9.98 -4.93
N HIS A 48 16.12 10.94 -5.60
CA HIS A 48 16.00 12.31 -5.11
C HIS A 48 14.54 12.60 -4.77
N MET A 49 14.31 13.06 -3.55
CA MET A 49 12.99 13.39 -3.04
C MET A 49 12.69 14.86 -3.35
N LEU A 50 11.59 15.11 -4.06
CA LEU A 50 11.11 16.48 -4.26
C LEU A 50 10.72 17.08 -2.91
N THR A 51 11.05 18.35 -2.70
CA THR A 51 10.75 19.08 -1.47
C THR A 51 9.25 19.06 -1.16
N HIS A 52 8.88 18.68 0.06
CA HIS A 52 7.50 18.65 0.50
C HIS A 52 7.37 18.91 2.01
N ALA A 53 6.20 19.35 2.44
CA ALA A 53 5.88 19.54 3.85
C ALA A 53 5.77 18.18 4.58
N LYS A 54 6.33 18.09 5.79
CA LYS A 54 6.25 16.89 6.61
C LYS A 54 4.81 16.63 7.02
N GLN A 55 4.30 15.43 6.73
CA GLN A 55 2.94 15.04 7.12
C GLN A 55 2.87 14.62 8.59
N LYS A 56 1.73 14.92 9.25
CA LYS A 56 1.46 14.46 10.60
C LYS A 56 1.10 12.97 10.57
N ALA A 57 1.85 12.19 11.33
CA ALA A 57 1.65 10.75 11.39
C ALA A 57 0.30 10.38 12.05
N ASN A 58 -0.34 9.33 11.54
CA ASN A 58 -1.56 8.80 12.16
C ASN A 58 -1.20 8.24 13.56
N PRO A 59 -1.86 8.68 14.65
CA PRO A 59 -1.59 8.17 15.99
C PRO A 59 -1.93 6.69 16.14
N LYS A 60 -2.88 6.17 15.37
CA LYS A 60 -3.32 4.76 15.40
C LYS A 60 -2.48 3.83 14.52
N ARG A 61 -1.41 4.32 13.86
CA ARG A 61 -0.61 3.49 12.94
C ARG A 61 -0.04 2.23 13.60
N PHE A 62 0.41 2.33 14.85
CA PHE A 62 0.97 1.19 15.58
C PHE A 62 -0.09 0.17 15.98
N GLU A 63 -1.29 0.63 16.35
CA GLU A 63 -2.45 -0.25 16.60
C GLU A 63 -2.80 -1.05 15.33
N LYS A 64 -2.84 -0.37 14.17
CA LYS A 64 -3.11 -1.01 12.88
C LYS A 64 -2.04 -2.01 12.49
N LEU A 65 -0.77 -1.68 12.72
CA LEU A 65 0.35 -2.60 12.49
C LEU A 65 0.29 -3.84 13.40
N HIS A 66 0.08 -3.64 14.71
CA HIS A 66 0.02 -4.74 15.68
C HIS A 66 -1.06 -5.76 15.32
N THR A 67 -2.19 -5.29 14.81
CA THR A 67 -3.32 -6.12 14.40
C THR A 67 -3.26 -6.56 12.93
N GLY A 68 -2.29 -6.06 12.15
CA GLY A 68 -2.16 -6.29 10.70
C GLY A 68 -2.04 -7.75 10.31
N ARG A 69 -1.15 -8.50 10.99
CA ARG A 69 -0.95 -9.95 10.74
C ARG A 69 -2.23 -10.78 10.81
N LYS A 70 -3.15 -10.43 11.72
CA LYS A 70 -4.43 -11.13 11.87
C LYS A 70 -5.37 -10.86 10.68
N ARG A 71 -5.18 -9.75 9.97
CA ARG A 71 -6.04 -9.29 8.88
C ARG A 71 -5.52 -9.60 7.48
N PHE A 72 -4.32 -10.16 7.30
CA PHE A 72 -3.76 -10.37 5.96
C PHE A 72 -4.70 -11.08 4.98
N LYS A 73 -5.48 -12.06 5.48
CA LYS A 73 -6.44 -12.84 4.68
C LYS A 73 -7.77 -12.13 4.43
N THR A 74 -8.14 -11.14 5.24
CA THR A 74 -9.46 -10.50 5.21
C THR A 74 -9.44 -9.03 4.83
N ASP A 75 -8.26 -8.41 4.81
CA ASP A 75 -8.02 -7.00 4.51
C ASP A 75 -6.95 -6.88 3.42
N GLY A 76 -7.38 -6.43 2.24
CA GLY A 76 -6.51 -6.05 1.14
C GLY A 76 -7.22 -6.14 -0.21
N LEU A 77 -6.58 -6.76 -1.20
CA LEU A 77 -7.11 -6.82 -2.56
C LEU A 77 -8.51 -7.47 -2.64
N ASN A 78 -8.75 -8.48 -1.82
CA ASN A 78 -10.01 -9.24 -1.83
C ASN A 78 -11.23 -8.51 -1.25
N ASN A 79 -11.04 -7.41 -0.52
CA ASN A 79 -12.11 -6.62 0.07
C ASN A 79 -12.00 -5.12 -0.25
N LEU A 80 -11.24 -4.78 -1.30
CA LEU A 80 -11.09 -3.39 -1.74
C LEU A 80 -12.39 -2.91 -2.40
N GLU A 81 -13.00 -1.90 -1.79
CA GLU A 81 -14.18 -1.22 -2.30
C GLU A 81 -13.81 0.17 -2.83
N TYR A 82 -14.22 0.46 -4.06
CA TYR A 82 -14.03 1.76 -4.70
C TYR A 82 -15.00 1.94 -5.86
N GLN A 83 -15.22 3.19 -6.26
CA GLN A 83 -15.97 3.53 -7.47
C GLN A 83 -15.09 4.38 -8.39
N VAL A 84 -14.95 3.98 -9.66
CA VAL A 84 -14.30 4.82 -10.67
C VAL A 84 -15.27 5.94 -11.07
N LYS A 85 -14.87 7.20 -10.86
CA LYS A 85 -15.66 8.39 -11.20
C LYS A 85 -15.29 8.98 -12.55
N ALA A 86 -14.02 8.89 -12.93
CA ALA A 86 -13.55 9.31 -14.25
C ALA A 86 -12.33 8.49 -14.68
N LEU A 87 -12.23 8.26 -16.00
CA LEU A 87 -11.08 7.66 -16.66
C LEU A 87 -10.73 8.52 -17.86
N LYS A 88 -9.47 9.00 -17.93
CA LYS A 88 -8.97 9.78 -19.06
C LYS A 88 -7.63 9.23 -19.51
N GLN A 89 -7.52 8.84 -20.76
CA GLN A 89 -6.25 8.46 -21.39
C GLN A 89 -5.59 9.73 -21.94
N LEU A 90 -4.45 10.12 -21.39
CA LEU A 90 -3.67 11.28 -21.81
C LEU A 90 -2.36 10.80 -22.46
N PRO A 91 -1.69 11.64 -23.27
CA PRO A 91 -0.51 11.20 -24.01
C PRO A 91 0.61 10.59 -23.17
N LEU A 92 0.77 11.03 -21.91
CA LEU A 92 1.85 10.60 -21.02
C LEU A 92 1.38 9.72 -19.85
N PHE A 93 0.09 9.67 -19.54
CA PHE A 93 -0.44 8.88 -18.42
C PHE A 93 -1.94 8.63 -18.55
N THR A 94 -2.44 7.62 -17.84
CA THR A 94 -3.89 7.43 -17.65
C THR A 94 -4.28 7.98 -16.30
N TYR A 95 -5.24 8.90 -16.30
CA TYR A 95 -5.83 9.45 -15.08
C TYR A 95 -7.06 8.63 -14.69
N LEU A 96 -7.03 8.05 -13.49
CA LEU A 96 -8.18 7.41 -12.86
C LEU A 96 -8.57 8.22 -11.63
N LEU A 97 -9.76 8.82 -11.65
CA LEU A 97 -10.38 9.41 -10.46
C LEU A 97 -11.23 8.33 -9.80
N VAL A 98 -10.89 8.00 -8.56
CA VAL A 98 -11.58 6.98 -7.76
C VAL A 98 -12.15 7.60 -6.50
N ASP A 99 -13.35 7.16 -6.15
CA ASP A 99 -13.98 7.38 -4.86
C ASP A 99 -13.72 6.15 -3.99
N LEU A 100 -13.17 6.37 -2.80
CA LEU A 100 -12.80 5.31 -1.86
C LEU A 100 -13.81 5.29 -0.73
N THR A 101 -14.52 4.18 -0.56
CA THR A 101 -15.36 4.00 0.60
C THR A 101 -14.49 3.65 1.79
N ARG A 102 -14.68 4.37 2.90
CA ARG A 102 -14.09 3.97 4.17
C ARG A 102 -14.88 2.74 4.63
N THR A 103 -14.29 1.56 4.50
CA THR A 103 -14.87 0.32 5.04
C THR A 103 -15.25 0.58 6.49
N ARG A 104 -16.55 0.45 6.81
CA ARG A 104 -17.04 0.61 8.18
C ARG A 104 -16.42 -0.52 8.99
N SER A 105 -15.48 -0.17 9.87
CA SER A 105 -14.85 -1.07 10.84
C SER A 105 -15.81 -1.48 11.93
#